data_AF-L0AMK1-F1
#
_entry.id   AF-L0AMK1-F1
#
_cell.length_a   1.000
_cell.length_b   1.000
_cell.length_c   1.000
_cell.angle_alpha   90.00
_cell.angle_beta   90.00
_cell.angle_gamma   90.00
#
_symmetry.space_group_name_H-M   'P 1'
#
loop_
_entity.id
_entity.type
_entity.pdbx_description
1 polymer ?
#
loop_
_entity_poly.entity_id
_entity_poly.type
_entity_poly.pdbx_seq_one_letter_code
_entity_poly.pdbx_strand_id
1 'polypeptide(L)'
;MGDKSARDRIQRRRENDVDPETFLETVGAIQAADGTEQLGFTPAFESLVRDRLETIRETGVDAADVARLFGVERAAVDVPSRPYTAYEIHDTVRNWPSDAALKFDVAVDTALRETTDRWSEVTPRQRYRIAQSVRSFQGACFFCGGQLDVSDTSVESCCGSRGVLTIRCDDCARRFLEFTADRTDDVEATAGGN
;
A
#
# COMPACT_ATOMS: atom_id res chain seq x y z
N MET A 1 20.13 -14.49 28.13
CA MET A 1 19.15 -13.90 27.19
C MET A 1 18.47 -15.04 26.44
N GLY A 2 17.22 -15.37 26.76
CA GLY A 2 16.51 -16.50 26.14
C GLY A 2 16.11 -16.18 24.70
N ASP A 3 16.47 -17.06 23.78
CA ASP A 3 16.01 -17.03 22.40
C ASP A 3 14.49 -17.23 22.38
N LYS A 4 13.73 -16.16 22.11
CA LYS A 4 12.27 -16.23 22.01
C LYS A 4 11.93 -17.13 20.84
N SER A 5 11.19 -18.21 21.12
CA SER A 5 10.72 -19.19 20.13
C SER A 5 10.11 -18.49 18.91
N ALA A 6 10.30 -19.07 17.72
CA ALA A 6 9.68 -18.57 16.49
C ALA A 6 8.16 -18.39 16.65
N ARG A 7 7.50 -19.21 17.47
CA ARG A 7 6.08 -19.07 17.82
C ARG A 7 5.77 -17.80 18.61
N ASP A 8 6.56 -17.47 19.64
CA ASP A 8 6.40 -16.22 20.41
C ASP A 8 6.64 -14.98 19.55
N ARG A 9 7.57 -15.08 18.59
CA ARG A 9 7.81 -14.00 17.62
C ARG A 9 6.63 -13.82 16.66
N ILE A 10 5.97 -14.91 16.23
CA ILE A 10 4.77 -14.86 15.37
C ILE A 10 3.55 -14.36 16.15
N GLN A 11 3.36 -14.83 17.38
CA GLN A 11 2.29 -14.43 18.29
C GLN A 11 2.35 -12.92 18.55
N ARG A 12 3.51 -12.40 19.00
CA ARG A 12 3.69 -10.95 19.19
C ARG A 12 3.50 -10.17 17.89
N ARG A 13 3.86 -10.73 16.73
CA ARG A 13 3.63 -10.06 15.44
C ARG A 13 2.13 -9.91 15.14
N ARG A 14 1.31 -10.92 15.45
CA ARG A 14 -0.14 -10.88 15.28
C ARG A 14 -0.82 -9.95 16.29
N GLU A 15 -0.39 -10.01 17.55
CA GLU A 15 -0.92 -9.15 18.63
C GLU A 15 -0.62 -7.67 18.42
N ASN A 16 0.49 -7.36 17.75
CA ASN A 16 0.83 -6.00 17.36
C ASN A 16 0.40 -5.67 15.92
N ASP A 17 -0.31 -6.58 15.20
CA ASP A 17 -0.71 -6.30 13.82
C ASP A 17 -1.83 -5.24 13.79
N VAL A 18 -1.55 -4.05 13.27
CA VAL A 18 -2.52 -2.97 13.15
C VAL A 18 -3.30 -3.19 11.87
N ASP A 19 -4.62 -3.35 12.00
CA ASP A 19 -5.52 -3.35 10.86
C ASP A 19 -5.47 -1.97 10.15
N PRO A 20 -5.11 -1.91 8.85
CA PRO A 20 -4.94 -0.65 8.15
C PRO A 20 -6.18 0.25 8.16
N GLU A 21 -7.36 -0.31 7.89
CA GLU A 21 -8.62 0.43 7.81
C GLU A 21 -8.97 1.02 9.18
N THR A 22 -8.99 0.16 10.21
CA THR A 22 -9.27 0.58 11.59
C THR A 22 -8.34 1.70 12.05
N PHE A 23 -7.04 1.60 11.73
CA PHE A 23 -6.07 2.66 12.08
C PHE A 23 -6.36 3.96 11.35
N LEU A 24 -6.54 3.90 10.02
CA LEU A 24 -6.77 5.07 9.18
C LEU A 24 -8.08 5.79 9.54
N GLU A 25 -9.13 5.05 9.86
CA GLU A 25 -10.39 5.62 10.35
C GLU A 25 -10.20 6.28 11.72
N THR A 26 -9.52 5.59 12.65
CA THR A 26 -9.28 6.10 14.01
C THR A 26 -8.52 7.42 14.00
N VAL A 27 -7.60 7.62 13.05
CA VAL A 27 -6.80 8.86 12.93
C VAL A 27 -7.47 9.89 12.02
N GLY A 28 -8.67 9.60 11.49
CA GLY A 28 -9.43 10.51 10.63
C GLY A 28 -8.83 10.67 9.22
N ALA A 29 -8.05 9.71 8.75
CA ALA A 29 -7.48 9.72 7.40
C ALA A 29 -8.49 9.22 6.35
N ILE A 30 -9.34 8.25 6.72
CA ILE A 30 -10.41 7.73 5.85
C ILE A 30 -11.76 7.73 6.58
N GLN A 31 -12.83 7.65 5.80
CA GLN A 31 -14.20 7.53 6.27
C GLN A 31 -15.04 6.75 5.25
N ALA A 32 -16.15 6.18 5.70
CA ALA A 32 -17.19 5.67 4.82
C ALA A 32 -17.89 6.82 4.09
N ALA A 33 -18.22 6.61 2.81
CA ALA A 33 -19.09 7.52 2.08
C ALA A 33 -20.55 7.37 2.53
N ASP A 34 -21.30 8.47 2.53
CA ASP A 34 -22.67 8.53 3.05
C ASP A 34 -23.56 7.41 2.47
N GLY A 35 -24.05 6.53 3.33
CA GLY A 35 -24.95 5.44 2.96
C GLY A 35 -24.30 4.25 2.26
N THR A 36 -22.97 4.13 2.27
CA THR A 36 -22.23 2.99 1.70
C THR A 36 -21.16 2.49 2.67
N GLU A 37 -20.68 1.25 2.48
CA GLU A 37 -19.50 0.72 3.18
C GLU A 37 -18.18 1.09 2.48
N GLN A 38 -18.25 1.89 1.41
CA GLN A 38 -17.06 2.27 0.64
C GLN A 38 -16.23 3.29 1.41
N LEU A 39 -15.01 2.91 1.77
CA LEU A 39 -14.04 3.78 2.39
C LEU A 39 -13.33 4.67 1.36
N GLY A 40 -13.13 5.93 1.73
CA GLY A 40 -12.37 6.92 0.98
C GLY A 40 -11.69 7.91 1.92
N PHE A 41 -10.85 8.78 1.38
CA PHE A 41 -10.20 9.81 2.20
C PHE A 41 -11.20 10.76 2.85
N THR A 42 -10.87 11.22 4.06
CA THR A 42 -11.53 12.42 4.58
C THR A 42 -11.06 13.64 3.76
N PRO A 43 -11.88 14.69 3.59
CA PRO A 43 -11.49 15.86 2.81
C PRO A 43 -10.21 16.53 3.34
N ALA A 44 -10.02 16.54 4.66
CA ALA A 44 -8.83 17.13 5.30
C ALA A 44 -7.56 16.34 4.96
N PHE A 45 -7.63 15.01 5.06
CA PHE A 45 -6.49 14.16 4.77
C PHE A 45 -6.17 14.11 3.26
N GLU A 46 -7.19 14.10 2.41
CA GLU A 46 -7.01 14.20 0.96
C GLU A 46 -6.24 15.48 0.58
N SER A 47 -6.63 16.64 1.14
CA SER A 47 -5.93 17.91 0.89
C SER A 47 -4.46 17.82 1.30
N LEU A 48 -4.17 17.29 2.49
CA LEU A 48 -2.80 17.09 2.98
C LEU A 48 -1.97 16.21 2.03
N VAL A 49 -2.51 15.06 1.61
CA VAL A 49 -1.80 14.16 0.71
C VAL A 49 -1.53 14.84 -0.64
N ARG A 50 -2.49 15.61 -1.18
CA ARG A 50 -2.31 16.35 -2.43
C ARG A 50 -1.20 17.38 -2.32
N ASP A 51 -1.19 18.18 -1.25
CA ASP A 51 -0.15 19.20 -1.03
C ASP A 51 1.26 18.57 -0.93
N ARG A 52 1.37 17.44 -0.22
CA ARG A 52 2.64 16.71 -0.11
C ARG A 52 3.05 16.08 -1.44
N LEU A 53 2.09 15.57 -2.19
CA LEU A 53 2.36 14.99 -3.50
C LEU A 53 2.83 16.03 -4.52
N GLU A 54 2.28 17.25 -4.49
CA GLU A 54 2.75 18.36 -5.33
C GLU A 54 4.23 18.66 -5.07
N THR A 55 4.62 18.77 -3.80
CA THR A 55 6.02 18.98 -3.41
C THR A 55 6.91 17.83 -3.92
N ILE A 56 6.50 16.58 -3.69
CA ILE A 56 7.26 15.38 -4.08
C ILE A 56 7.36 15.23 -5.60
N ARG A 57 6.38 15.71 -6.36
CA ARG A 57 6.45 15.69 -7.84
C ARG A 57 7.56 16.59 -8.37
N GLU A 58 7.85 17.68 -7.68
CA GLU A 58 8.91 18.63 -8.05
C GLU A 58 10.28 18.16 -7.57
N THR A 59 10.38 17.68 -6.33
CA THR A 59 11.66 17.27 -5.73
C THR A 59 12.09 15.86 -6.08
N GLY A 60 11.14 15.00 -6.44
CA GLY A 60 11.34 13.56 -6.51
C GLY A 60 11.35 12.89 -5.13
N VAL A 61 11.59 11.59 -5.13
CA VAL A 61 11.77 10.76 -3.92
C VAL A 61 13.22 10.32 -3.88
N ASP A 62 13.83 10.41 -2.70
CA ASP A 62 15.20 9.95 -2.47
C ASP A 62 15.29 8.79 -1.46
N ALA A 63 16.52 8.35 -1.19
CA ALA A 63 16.79 7.28 -0.23
C ALA A 63 16.42 7.65 1.23
N ALA A 64 16.42 8.94 1.59
CA ALA A 64 16.06 9.38 2.94
C ALA A 64 14.53 9.28 3.16
N ASP A 65 13.73 9.59 2.15
CA ASP A 65 12.28 9.38 2.18
C ASP A 65 11.93 7.90 2.35
N VAL A 66 12.57 7.03 1.58
CA VAL A 66 12.38 5.58 1.70
C VAL A 66 12.86 5.08 3.06
N ALA A 67 14.00 5.56 3.55
CA ALA A 67 14.49 5.21 4.88
C ALA A 67 13.50 5.57 5.98
N ARG A 68 12.89 6.76 5.90
CA ARG A 68 11.86 7.22 6.85
C ARG A 68 10.60 6.37 6.80
N LEU A 69 10.10 6.04 5.60
CA LEU A 69 8.94 5.15 5.41
C LEU A 69 9.17 3.79 6.08
N PHE A 70 10.39 3.26 5.95
CA PHE A 70 10.79 1.97 6.52
C PHE A 70 11.44 2.07 7.91
N GLY A 71 11.48 3.25 8.53
CA GLY A 71 12.02 3.45 9.87
C GLY A 71 13.45 2.92 10.04
N VAL A 72 14.27 3.04 9.00
CA VAL A 72 15.68 2.65 8.98
C VAL A 72 16.57 3.88 8.80
N GLU A 73 17.86 3.73 9.05
CA GLU A 73 18.83 4.76 8.69
C GLU A 73 18.99 4.87 7.18
N ARG A 74 19.28 6.07 6.66
CA ARG A 74 19.51 6.27 5.23
C ARG A 74 20.61 5.37 4.66
N ALA A 75 21.64 5.07 5.45
CA ALA A 75 22.75 4.22 5.03
C ALA A 75 22.35 2.76 4.78
N ALA A 76 21.15 2.35 5.21
CA ALA A 76 20.59 1.03 4.95
C ALA A 76 19.74 0.98 3.67
N VAL A 77 19.67 2.07 2.90
CA VAL A 77 18.84 2.18 1.71
C VAL A 77 19.71 2.42 0.48
N ASP A 78 19.63 1.49 -0.46
CA ASP A 78 20.31 1.54 -1.74
C ASP A 78 19.32 1.57 -2.90
N VAL A 79 19.75 2.15 -4.02
CA VAL A 79 18.97 2.17 -5.27
C VAL A 79 19.56 1.13 -6.22
N PRO A 80 18.98 -0.07 -6.31
CA PRO A 80 19.50 -1.10 -7.20
C PRO A 80 19.25 -0.73 -8.66
N SER A 81 20.19 -1.08 -9.56
CA SER A 81 19.99 -0.93 -11.00
C SER A 81 18.96 -1.95 -11.49
N ARG A 82 17.71 -1.51 -11.65
CA ARG A 82 16.56 -2.33 -12.07
C ARG A 82 15.74 -1.58 -13.12
N PRO A 83 15.04 -2.29 -14.03
CA PRO A 83 14.14 -1.66 -15.01
C PRO A 83 12.80 -1.21 -14.41
N TYR A 84 12.62 -1.33 -13.09
CA TYR A 84 11.40 -0.99 -12.35
C TYR A 84 11.75 -0.22 -11.08
N THR A 85 10.78 0.54 -10.55
CA THR A 85 10.93 1.32 -9.31
C THR A 85 11.20 0.39 -8.13
N ALA A 86 12.43 0.40 -7.62
CA ALA A 86 12.83 -0.42 -6.50
C ALA A 86 13.90 0.23 -5.64
N TYR A 87 13.90 -0.16 -4.37
CA TYR A 87 14.91 0.18 -3.35
C TYR A 87 15.31 -1.08 -2.61
N GLU A 88 16.58 -1.19 -2.28
CA GLU A 88 17.10 -2.24 -1.40
C GLU A 88 17.18 -1.67 0.01
N ILE A 89 16.54 -2.34 0.96
CA ILE A 89 16.42 -1.91 2.35
C ILE A 89 16.97 -3.01 3.23
N HIS A 90 18.16 -2.78 3.78
CA HIS A 90 19.02 -3.87 4.25
C HIS A 90 19.14 -4.94 3.14
N ASP A 91 18.85 -6.20 3.44
CA ASP A 91 18.96 -7.30 2.47
C ASP A 91 17.64 -7.58 1.71
N THR A 92 16.69 -6.64 1.70
CA THR A 92 15.37 -6.83 1.07
C THR A 92 15.11 -5.80 -0.02
N VAL A 93 14.97 -6.28 -1.25
CA VAL A 93 14.48 -5.47 -2.37
C VAL A 93 12.97 -5.25 -2.23
N ARG A 94 12.57 -3.97 -2.23
CA ARG A 94 11.18 -3.51 -2.29
C ARG A 94 10.93 -2.89 -3.65
N ASN A 95 9.81 -3.22 -4.26
CA ASN A 95 9.41 -2.69 -5.54
C ASN A 95 8.02 -2.06 -5.46
N TRP A 96 7.81 -1.07 -6.33
CA TRP A 96 6.53 -0.39 -6.51
C TRP A 96 6.00 -0.64 -7.92
N PRO A 97 4.66 -0.67 -8.12
CA PRO A 97 4.07 -0.82 -9.46
C PRO A 97 4.47 0.30 -10.43
N SER A 98 4.77 1.48 -9.89
CA SER A 98 5.27 2.63 -10.64
C SER A 98 5.98 3.64 -9.72
N ASP A 99 6.71 4.58 -10.33
CA ASP A 99 7.24 5.77 -9.64
C ASP A 99 6.12 6.58 -8.96
N ALA A 100 4.94 6.65 -9.57
CA ALA A 100 3.79 7.33 -8.98
C ALA A 100 3.29 6.67 -7.70
N ALA A 101 3.32 5.32 -7.63
CA ALA A 101 2.97 4.60 -6.41
C ALA A 101 3.97 4.86 -5.28
N LEU A 102 5.27 4.96 -5.59
CA LEU A 102 6.29 5.33 -4.61
C LEU A 102 6.08 6.76 -4.10
N LYS A 103 5.89 7.73 -5.01
CA LYS A 103 5.63 9.13 -4.65
C LYS A 103 4.39 9.27 -3.78
N PHE A 104 3.34 8.54 -4.12
CA PHE A 104 2.11 8.50 -3.34
C PHE A 104 2.35 7.97 -1.92
N ASP A 105 3.05 6.85 -1.76
CA ASP A 105 3.37 6.31 -0.43
C ASP A 105 4.17 7.30 0.44
N VAL A 106 5.15 7.99 -0.15
CA VAL A 106 5.96 8.98 0.57
C VAL A 106 5.12 10.20 0.95
N ALA A 107 4.20 10.62 0.09
CA ALA A 107 3.24 11.69 0.41
C ALA A 107 2.33 11.28 1.57
N VAL A 108 1.81 10.05 1.56
CA VAL A 108 0.96 9.48 2.62
C VAL A 108 1.73 9.35 3.94
N ASP A 109 2.97 8.84 3.94
CA ASP A 109 3.78 8.76 5.17
C ASP A 109 3.99 10.15 5.79
N THR A 110 4.20 11.17 4.95
CA THR A 110 4.35 12.55 5.40
C THR A 110 3.04 13.11 5.96
N ALA A 111 1.93 12.93 5.25
CA ALA A 111 0.61 13.37 5.70
C ALA A 111 0.17 12.69 7.01
N LEU A 112 0.44 11.39 7.17
CA LEU A 112 0.11 10.66 8.41
C LEU A 112 0.92 11.15 9.61
N ARG A 113 2.19 11.53 9.42
CA ARG A 113 3.02 12.14 10.49
C ARG A 113 2.47 13.47 10.96
N GLU A 114 1.88 14.23 10.06
CA GLU A 114 1.27 15.52 10.37
C GLU A 114 -0.11 15.37 11.00
N THR A 115 -0.83 14.30 10.64
CA THR A 115 -2.15 13.99 11.18
C THR A 115 -2.06 13.43 12.60
N THR A 116 -1.03 12.62 12.90
CA THR A 116 -0.92 11.97 14.21
C THR A 116 0.50 11.52 14.57
N ASP A 117 0.88 11.72 15.84
CA ASP A 117 2.12 11.17 16.40
C ASP A 117 2.13 9.63 16.44
N ARG A 118 0.94 9.01 16.51
CA ARG A 118 0.77 7.55 16.58
C ARG A 118 1.36 6.82 15.38
N TRP A 119 1.49 7.51 14.23
CA TRP A 119 2.11 6.92 13.05
C TRP A 119 3.58 6.54 13.30
N SER A 120 4.28 7.31 14.12
CA SER A 120 5.67 7.03 14.51
C SER A 120 5.79 5.81 15.44
N GLU A 121 4.68 5.33 16.02
CA GLU A 121 4.61 4.12 16.84
C GLU A 121 4.31 2.86 16.02
N VAL A 122 3.66 3.02 14.86
CA VAL A 122 3.38 1.91 13.93
C VAL A 122 4.70 1.31 13.45
N THR A 123 4.82 -0.02 13.48
CA THR A 123 6.07 -0.67 13.08
C THR A 123 6.34 -0.43 11.58
N PRO A 124 7.60 -0.32 11.14
CA PRO A 124 7.86 0.06 9.76
C PRO A 124 7.32 -0.91 8.70
N ARG A 125 7.32 -2.21 9.01
CA ARG A 125 6.71 -3.23 8.13
C ARG A 125 5.23 -2.96 7.92
N GLN A 126 4.52 -2.48 8.93
CA GLN A 126 3.10 -2.17 8.85
C GLN A 126 2.86 -0.85 8.16
N ARG A 127 3.72 0.15 8.38
CA ARG A 127 3.62 1.42 7.65
C ARG A 127 3.58 1.20 6.15
N TYR A 128 4.47 0.33 5.65
CA TYR A 128 4.47 -0.04 4.24
C TYR A 128 3.16 -0.71 3.80
N ARG A 129 2.62 -1.65 4.59
CA ARG A 129 1.33 -2.30 4.27
C ARG A 129 0.18 -1.29 4.26
N ILE A 130 0.14 -0.40 5.25
CA ILE A 130 -0.86 0.66 5.35
C ILE A 130 -0.75 1.57 4.13
N ALA A 131 0.46 2.04 3.77
CA ALA A 131 0.67 2.85 2.58
C ALA A 131 0.19 2.14 1.29
N GLN A 132 0.42 0.83 1.16
CA GLN A 132 -0.12 0.04 0.05
C GLN A 132 -1.66 0.01 0.04
N SER A 133 -2.31 -0.22 1.19
CA SER A 133 -3.79 -0.17 1.31
C SER A 133 -4.33 1.22 0.99
N VAL A 134 -3.64 2.28 1.40
CA VAL A 134 -4.08 3.67 1.17
C VAL A 134 -4.23 4.00 -0.32
N ARG A 135 -3.51 3.27 -1.20
CA ARG A 135 -3.62 3.48 -2.65
C ARG A 135 -4.99 3.16 -3.22
N SER A 136 -5.77 2.27 -2.58
CA SER A 136 -7.12 1.92 -3.03
C SER A 136 -8.22 2.87 -2.56
N PHE A 137 -7.94 3.78 -1.62
CA PHE A 137 -8.92 4.75 -1.13
C PHE A 137 -8.98 6.04 -1.97
N GLN A 138 -8.18 6.13 -3.04
CA GLN A 138 -8.23 7.23 -3.99
C GLN A 138 -9.54 7.20 -4.77
N GLY A 139 -10.37 8.24 -4.64
CA GLY A 139 -11.57 8.40 -5.47
C GLY A 139 -11.25 8.80 -6.92
N ALA A 140 -10.09 9.42 -7.16
CA ALA A 140 -9.59 9.80 -8.47
C ALA A 140 -8.05 9.80 -8.46
N CYS A 141 -7.42 9.81 -9.63
CA CYS A 141 -5.96 9.84 -9.73
C CYS A 141 -5.40 11.16 -9.21
N PHE A 142 -4.57 11.14 -8.17
CA PHE A 142 -3.98 12.36 -7.60
C PHE A 142 -2.91 13.02 -8.49
N PHE A 143 -2.57 12.41 -9.63
CA PHE A 143 -1.58 12.95 -10.57
C PHE A 143 -2.21 13.71 -11.74
N CYS A 144 -3.39 13.30 -12.20
CA CYS A 144 -4.05 13.90 -13.37
C CYS A 144 -5.55 14.17 -13.19
N GLY A 145 -6.15 13.77 -12.06
CA GLY A 145 -7.59 13.91 -11.80
C GLY A 145 -8.47 12.88 -12.51
N GLY A 146 -7.89 11.98 -13.32
CA GLY A 146 -8.61 10.97 -14.07
C GLY A 146 -9.20 9.85 -13.21
N GLN A 147 -10.16 9.12 -13.76
CA GLN A 147 -10.77 7.96 -13.10
C GLN A 147 -9.73 6.88 -12.84
N LEU A 148 -9.84 6.21 -11.69
CA LEU A 148 -9.11 4.98 -11.41
C LEU A 148 -9.98 3.78 -11.77
N ASP A 149 -9.43 2.92 -12.63
CA ASP A 149 -10.01 1.64 -12.97
C ASP A 149 -9.46 0.56 -12.03
N VAL A 150 -10.38 -0.30 -11.58
CA VAL A 150 -10.07 -1.49 -10.80
C VAL A 150 -10.35 -2.69 -11.69
N SER A 151 -9.30 -3.27 -12.26
CA SER A 151 -9.42 -4.44 -13.11
C SER A 151 -9.04 -5.70 -12.33
N ASP A 152 -9.91 -6.70 -12.34
CA ASP A 152 -9.59 -8.08 -11.95
C ASP A 152 -9.44 -8.92 -13.22
N THR A 153 -8.22 -9.31 -13.54
CA THR A 153 -7.92 -10.14 -14.73
C THR A 153 -7.36 -11.49 -14.31
N SER A 154 -7.97 -12.57 -14.78
CA SER A 154 -7.39 -13.90 -14.65
C SER A 154 -6.28 -14.11 -15.67
N VAL A 155 -5.04 -14.30 -15.22
CA VAL A 155 -3.94 -14.74 -16.08
C VAL A 155 -3.81 -16.25 -16.01
N GLU A 156 -3.96 -16.88 -17.16
CA GLU A 156 -3.65 -18.30 -17.34
C GLU A 156 -2.13 -18.47 -17.29
N SER A 157 -1.63 -19.20 -16.30
CA SER A 157 -0.26 -19.68 -16.29
C SER A 157 -0.25 -21.19 -16.54
N CYS A 158 0.87 -21.75 -16.99
CA CYS A 158 1.02 -23.20 -17.23
C CYS A 158 0.71 -24.09 -16.02
N CYS A 159 0.49 -23.51 -14.84
CA CYS A 159 0.18 -24.22 -13.60
C CYS A 159 -1.14 -23.77 -12.94
N GLY A 160 -2.00 -23.02 -13.65
CA GLY A 160 -3.32 -22.59 -13.15
C GLY A 160 -3.67 -21.14 -13.49
N SER A 161 -4.93 -20.77 -13.28
CA SER A 161 -5.42 -19.39 -13.41
C SER A 161 -5.14 -18.60 -12.14
N ARG A 162 -4.57 -17.40 -12.25
CA ARG A 162 -4.34 -16.49 -11.12
C ARG A 162 -5.11 -15.19 -11.34
N GLY A 163 -5.89 -14.77 -10.36
CA GLY A 163 -6.53 -13.45 -10.39
C GLY A 163 -5.48 -12.38 -10.17
N VAL A 164 -5.49 -11.33 -10.98
CA VAL A 164 -4.62 -10.16 -10.82
C VAL A 164 -5.51 -8.94 -10.64
N LEU A 165 -5.54 -8.44 -9.41
CA LEU A 165 -6.18 -7.18 -9.09
C LEU A 165 -5.21 -6.04 -9.39
N THR A 166 -5.62 -5.12 -10.26
CA THR A 166 -4.84 -3.94 -10.61
C THR A 166 -5.66 -2.68 -10.39
N ILE A 167 -5.04 -1.66 -9.79
CA ILE A 167 -5.58 -0.29 -9.75
C ILE A 167 -4.71 0.58 -10.65
N ARG A 168 -5.31 1.17 -11.68
CA ARG A 168 -4.62 1.99 -12.68
C ARG A 168 -5.48 3.18 -13.08
N CYS A 169 -4.85 4.32 -13.34
CA CYS A 169 -5.56 5.44 -13.96
C CYS A 169 -5.70 5.23 -15.47
N ASP A 170 -6.90 5.43 -16.03
CA ASP A 170 -7.13 5.27 -17.47
C ASP A 170 -6.54 6.39 -18.31
N ASP A 171 -6.52 7.61 -17.78
CA ASP A 171 -6.07 8.78 -18.54
C ASP A 171 -4.54 8.85 -18.64
N CYS A 172 -3.83 8.50 -17.56
CA CYS A 172 -2.37 8.61 -17.51
C CYS A 172 -1.64 7.27 -17.37
N ALA A 173 -2.36 6.15 -17.41
CA ALA A 173 -1.86 4.78 -17.34
C ALA A 173 -1.00 4.42 -16.10
N ARG A 174 -0.94 5.30 -15.09
CA ARG A 174 -0.17 5.07 -13.86
C ARG A 174 -0.81 3.94 -13.05
N ARG A 175 0.01 2.96 -12.68
CA ARG A 175 -0.39 1.83 -11.82
C ARG A 175 -0.10 2.15 -10.36
N PHE A 176 -1.07 1.89 -9.50
CA PHE A 176 -0.97 2.11 -8.06
C PHE A 176 -0.85 0.81 -7.28
N LEU A 177 -1.55 -0.23 -7.72
CA LEU A 177 -1.63 -1.50 -7.01
C LEU A 177 -1.71 -2.64 -8.03
N GLU A 178 -1.01 -3.74 -7.74
CA GLU A 178 -1.01 -4.96 -8.55
C GLU A 178 -0.78 -6.13 -7.58
N PHE A 179 -1.77 -6.99 -7.39
CA PHE A 179 -1.68 -8.18 -6.56
C PHE A 179 -2.18 -9.40 -7.32
N THR A 180 -1.36 -10.45 -7.35
CA THR A 180 -1.76 -11.79 -7.77
C THR A 180 -2.42 -12.51 -6.60
N ALA A 181 -3.72 -12.77 -6.69
CA ALA A 181 -4.42 -13.71 -5.83
C ALA A 181 -4.31 -15.11 -6.44
N ASP A 182 -3.86 -16.08 -5.64
CA ASP A 182 -4.04 -17.49 -5.99
C ASP A 182 -5.52 -17.79 -5.80
N ARG A 183 -6.26 -17.97 -6.89
CA ARG A 183 -7.67 -18.32 -6.82
C ARG A 183 -7.72 -19.80 -6.48
N THR A 184 -7.92 -20.15 -5.20
CA THR A 184 -8.36 -21.50 -4.87
C THR A 184 -9.77 -21.63 -5.44
N ASP A 185 -9.89 -22.33 -6.57
CA ASP A 185 -11.19 -22.71 -7.11
C ASP A 185 -11.90 -23.59 -6.08
N ASP A 186 -12.81 -23.00 -5.29
CA ASP A 186 -13.82 -23.76 -4.55
C ASP A 186 -14.73 -24.40 -5.60
N VAL A 187 -14.43 -25.66 -5.95
CA VAL A 187 -15.32 -26.49 -6.74
C VAL A 187 -16.56 -26.77 -5.89
N GLU A 188 -17.62 -25.99 -6.07
CA GLU A 188 -18.97 -26.40 -5.69
C GLU A 188 -19.31 -27.68 -6.45
N ALA A 189 -19.11 -28.82 -5.78
CA ALA A 189 -19.65 -30.09 -6.19
C ALA A 189 -21.19 -30.05 -6.10
N THR A 190 -21.82 -29.55 -7.15
CA THR A 190 -23.23 -29.84 -7.41
C THR A 190 -23.33 -31.29 -7.88
N ALA A 191 -23.81 -32.16 -7.00
CA ALA A 191 -24.36 -33.45 -7.39
C ALA A 191 -25.66 -33.68 -6.61
N GLY A 192 -26.76 -33.22 -7.21
CA GLY A 192 -28.09 -33.72 -6.89
C GLY A 192 -28.24 -35.18 -7.34
N GLY A 193 -29.01 -35.93 -6.58
CA GLY A 193 -29.48 -37.26 -6.94
C GLY A 193 -30.74 -37.58 -6.15
N ASN A 194 -31.88 -37.37 -6.80
CA ASN A 194 -33.16 -37.98 -6.45
C ASN A 194 -33.39 -39.11 -7.46
#